data_AF-A0AA46SCL9-F1
#
_entry.id   AF-A0AA46SCL9-F1
#
_cell.length_a   1.000
_cell.length_b   1.000
_cell.length_c   1.000
_cell.angle_alpha   90.00
_cell.angle_beta   90.00
_cell.angle_gamma   90.00
#
_symmetry.space_group_name_H-M   'P 1'
#
loop_
_entity.id
_entity.type
_entity.pdbx_description
1 polymer ?
#
loop_
_entity_poly.entity_id
_entity_poly.type
_entity_poly.pdbx_seq_one_letter_code
_entity_poly.pdbx_strand_id
1 'polypeptide(L)'
;MLTTKSNIVVRAMSLVAATVLALFVVIATASSAQAAPRSGDPLATGCATNATTIWKRTIDFVTVEVRYSPACGTNWVRVSGATNRQAEAGVWSPHNGWQWSPSYGKAPGQFWTPMVYAPGSTCINFQARFSKIGVWGMHDTGVLRLC
;
A
#
# COMPACT_ATOMS: atom_id res chain seq x y z
N MET A 1 49.90 89.71 6.70
CA MET A 1 49.51 90.41 7.95
C MET A 1 48.00 90.65 7.83
N LEU A 2 47.18 90.23 8.81
CA LEU A 2 45.70 90.31 8.80
C LEU A 2 44.99 89.46 7.70
N THR A 3 43.79 88.85 7.87
CA THR A 3 42.94 88.56 9.05
C THR A 3 42.09 87.30 8.81
N THR A 4 41.63 86.68 9.90
CA THR A 4 40.56 85.68 10.08
C THR A 4 39.29 85.95 9.21
N LYS A 5 38.32 85.02 8.99
CA LYS A 5 37.64 84.11 9.94
C LYS A 5 36.72 83.11 9.17
N SER A 6 36.63 81.87 9.66
CA SER A 6 35.36 81.14 10.01
C SER A 6 34.18 81.04 9.02
N ASN A 7 33.40 79.94 8.93
CA ASN A 7 33.13 78.84 9.88
C ASN A 7 32.24 77.73 9.22
N ILE A 8 31.97 76.62 9.95
CA ILE A 8 30.75 75.74 9.84
C ILE A 8 30.69 74.82 8.57
N VAL A 9 30.21 73.56 8.50
CA VAL A 9 29.74 72.43 9.36
C VAL A 9 29.66 71.20 8.39
N VAL A 10 29.91 69.90 8.68
CA VAL A 10 30.43 69.12 9.83
C VAL A 10 30.91 67.72 9.36
N ARG A 11 31.61 67.00 10.27
CA ARG A 11 31.87 65.53 10.43
C ARG A 11 30.90 64.54 9.72
N ALA A 12 31.22 63.26 9.48
CA ALA A 12 32.47 62.47 9.39
C ALA A 12 32.12 61.02 8.93
N MET A 13 33.14 60.26 8.49
CA MET A 13 33.26 58.79 8.39
C MET A 13 32.05 57.86 8.66
N SER A 14 31.86 56.85 7.81
CA SER A 14 32.17 55.43 8.14
C SER A 14 31.97 54.47 6.95
N LEU A 15 32.87 53.48 6.80
CA LEU A 15 32.65 52.29 5.95
C LEU A 15 31.75 51.28 6.69
N VAL A 16 30.84 50.62 5.97
CA VAL A 16 30.36 49.27 6.31
C VAL A 16 30.13 48.48 5.01
N ALA A 17 30.78 47.32 4.88
CA ALA A 17 30.46 46.35 3.84
C ALA A 17 29.33 45.42 4.31
N ALA A 18 28.33 45.16 3.47
CA ALA A 18 27.18 44.32 3.81
C ALA A 18 27.09 43.08 2.88
N THR A 19 27.61 41.96 3.36
CA THR A 19 27.44 40.64 2.75
C THR A 19 26.00 40.13 2.99
N VAL A 20 25.17 40.10 1.95
CA VAL A 20 23.81 39.58 2.03
C VAL A 20 23.82 38.05 1.84
N LEU A 21 23.82 37.31 2.95
CA LEU A 21 23.68 35.85 2.94
C LEU A 21 22.19 35.48 2.96
N ALA A 22 21.63 35.17 1.79
CA ALA A 22 20.21 34.80 1.65
C ALA A 22 19.94 33.39 2.21
N LEU A 23 19.42 33.32 3.43
CA LEU A 23 19.07 32.06 4.09
C LEU A 23 17.70 31.55 3.60
N PHE A 24 17.69 30.75 2.52
CA PHE A 24 16.48 30.09 2.04
C PHE A 24 16.05 28.97 3.00
N VAL A 25 15.10 29.29 3.89
CA VAL A 25 14.45 28.29 4.76
C VAL A 25 13.49 27.46 3.89
N VAL A 26 13.91 26.25 3.54
CA VAL A 26 13.03 25.26 2.92
C VAL A 26 12.05 24.76 3.99
N ILE A 27 10.83 25.27 3.96
CA ILE A 27 9.73 24.76 4.79
C ILE A 27 9.33 23.40 4.23
N ALA A 28 9.98 22.33 4.70
CA ALA A 28 9.59 20.97 4.40
C ALA A 28 8.21 20.70 5.02
N THR A 29 7.15 20.78 4.22
CA THR A 29 5.82 20.36 4.62
C THR A 29 5.86 18.86 4.87
N ALA A 30 5.94 18.46 6.14
CA ALA A 30 5.84 17.07 6.53
C ALA A 30 4.47 16.54 6.12
N SER A 31 4.42 15.72 5.07
CA SER A 31 3.20 15.05 4.62
C SER A 31 2.59 14.29 5.79
N SER A 32 1.30 14.51 6.05
CA SER A 32 0.57 13.76 7.09
C SER A 32 0.71 12.27 6.83
N ALA A 33 1.22 11.52 7.82
CA ALA A 33 1.36 10.07 7.73
C ALA A 33 -0.03 9.42 7.69
N GLN A 34 -0.56 9.23 6.48
CA GLN A 34 -1.86 8.61 6.26
C GLN A 34 -1.77 7.14 6.69
N ALA A 35 -2.58 6.73 7.65
CA ALA A 35 -2.61 5.34 8.10
C ALA A 35 -2.98 4.42 6.93
N ALA A 36 -2.17 3.38 6.67
CA ALA A 36 -2.39 2.48 5.56
C ALA A 36 -3.74 1.73 5.68
N PRO A 37 -4.47 1.53 4.56
CA PRO A 37 -5.76 0.83 4.57
C PRO A 37 -5.64 -0.60 5.13
N ARG A 38 -6.48 -0.90 6.14
CA ARG A 38 -6.51 -2.21 6.84
C ARG A 38 -7.49 -3.22 6.23
N SER A 39 -8.21 -2.84 5.19
CA SER A 39 -9.15 -3.68 4.43
C SER A 39 -9.50 -3.01 3.09
N GLY A 40 -10.36 -3.67 2.30
CA GLY A 40 -10.82 -3.16 1.01
C GLY A 40 -10.06 -3.73 -0.18
N ASP A 41 -10.24 -3.14 -1.35
CA ASP A 41 -9.63 -3.62 -2.60
C ASP A 41 -8.11 -3.31 -2.62
N PRO A 42 -7.23 -4.29 -2.86
CA PRO A 42 -5.77 -4.09 -2.84
C PRO A 42 -5.22 -3.25 -4.00
N LEU A 43 -5.92 -3.16 -5.14
CA LEU A 43 -5.52 -2.29 -6.26
C LEU A 43 -5.96 -0.85 -5.98
N ALA A 44 -7.23 -0.65 -5.62
CA ALA A 44 -7.79 0.69 -5.38
C ALA A 44 -7.14 1.42 -4.20
N THR A 45 -6.62 0.68 -3.21
CA THR A 45 -5.88 1.22 -2.06
C THR A 45 -4.38 1.43 -2.32
N GLY A 46 -3.85 0.98 -3.48
CA GLY A 46 -2.41 1.00 -3.77
C GLY A 46 -1.59 -0.05 -3.00
N CYS A 47 -2.18 -0.82 -2.09
CA CYS A 47 -1.47 -1.82 -1.30
C CYS A 47 -0.84 -2.95 -2.15
N ALA A 48 -1.38 -3.22 -3.34
CA ALA A 48 -0.83 -4.18 -4.29
C ALA A 48 0.57 -3.83 -4.85
N THR A 49 0.95 -2.54 -4.87
CA THR A 49 2.15 -2.04 -5.56
C THR A 49 3.44 -2.73 -5.10
N ASN A 50 3.61 -2.89 -3.79
CA ASN A 50 4.81 -3.50 -3.19
C ASN A 50 4.55 -4.92 -2.66
N ALA A 51 3.48 -5.58 -3.12
CA ALA A 51 3.08 -6.86 -2.56
C ALA A 51 3.84 -8.05 -3.16
N THR A 52 4.17 -9.02 -2.31
CA THR A 52 4.82 -10.29 -2.69
C THR A 52 3.83 -11.45 -2.58
N THR A 53 4.10 -12.55 -3.27
CA THR A 53 3.34 -13.79 -3.11
C THR A 53 4.04 -14.62 -2.03
N ILE A 54 3.38 -14.84 -0.90
CA ILE A 54 3.94 -15.56 0.26
C ILE A 54 3.49 -17.02 0.34
N TRP A 55 2.46 -17.39 -0.41
CA TRP A 55 2.06 -18.78 -0.65
C TRP A 55 1.45 -18.92 -2.03
N LYS A 56 1.67 -20.05 -2.70
CA LYS A 56 1.10 -20.35 -4.02
C LYS A 56 0.82 -21.84 -4.17
N ARG A 57 -0.31 -22.18 -4.79
CA ARG A 57 -0.60 -23.53 -5.29
C ARG A 57 -1.38 -23.45 -6.59
N THR A 58 -1.03 -24.30 -7.54
CA THR A 58 -1.82 -24.53 -8.75
C THR A 58 -2.52 -25.89 -8.63
N ILE A 59 -3.79 -25.93 -8.97
CA ILE A 59 -4.64 -27.11 -8.93
C ILE A 59 -5.39 -27.15 -10.26
N ASP A 60 -5.18 -28.23 -11.02
CA ASP A 60 -5.54 -28.35 -12.43
C ASP A 60 -5.00 -27.17 -13.27
N PHE A 61 -5.80 -26.13 -13.45
CA PHE A 61 -5.56 -24.91 -14.24
C PHE A 61 -5.81 -23.63 -13.42
N VAL A 62 -6.25 -23.75 -12.16
CA VAL A 62 -6.50 -22.63 -11.25
C VAL A 62 -5.27 -22.42 -10.37
N THR A 63 -4.76 -21.20 -10.35
CA THR A 63 -3.67 -20.80 -9.45
C THR A 63 -4.24 -19.94 -8.33
N VAL A 64 -3.99 -20.36 -7.09
CA VAL A 64 -4.35 -19.65 -5.86
C VAL A 64 -3.06 -19.14 -5.23
N GLU A 65 -3.02 -17.85 -4.91
CA GLU A 65 -1.88 -17.17 -4.29
C GLU A 65 -2.34 -16.40 -3.05
N VAL A 66 -1.57 -16.47 -1.97
CA VAL A 66 -1.66 -15.48 -0.88
C VAL A 66 -0.66 -14.37 -1.19
N ARG A 67 -1.17 -13.15 -1.20
CA ARG A 67 -0.43 -11.91 -1.46
C ARG A 67 -0.29 -11.13 -0.15
N TYR A 68 0.90 -10.62 0.16
CA TYR A 68 1.16 -9.78 1.33
C TYR A 68 1.77 -8.45 0.91
N SER A 69 1.27 -7.35 1.49
CA SER A 69 1.84 -6.01 1.31
C SER A 69 2.57 -5.56 2.59
N PRO A 70 3.92 -5.48 2.59
CA PRO A 70 4.65 -4.96 3.75
C PRO A 70 4.37 -3.48 4.02
N ALA A 71 3.98 -2.71 2.99
CA ALA A 71 3.64 -1.29 3.12
C ALA A 71 2.29 -1.06 3.84
N CYS A 72 1.35 -2.01 3.73
CA CYS A 72 0.03 -1.90 4.39
C CYS A 72 -0.15 -2.85 5.57
N GLY A 73 0.71 -3.86 5.75
CA GLY A 73 0.52 -4.93 6.73
C GLY A 73 -0.69 -5.82 6.42
N THR A 74 -1.07 -5.92 5.14
CA THR A 74 -2.30 -6.58 4.68
C THR A 74 -2.03 -7.80 3.80
N ASN A 75 -2.94 -8.77 3.88
CA ASN A 75 -2.95 -10.01 3.10
C ASN A 75 -4.24 -10.14 2.30
N TRP A 76 -4.20 -10.82 1.15
CA TRP A 76 -5.38 -11.23 0.38
C TRP A 76 -5.11 -12.48 -0.45
N VAL A 77 -6.17 -13.18 -0.84
CA VAL A 77 -6.06 -14.26 -1.82
C VAL A 77 -6.26 -13.70 -3.23
N ARG A 78 -5.38 -14.06 -4.16
CA ARG A 78 -5.54 -13.87 -5.61
C ARG A 78 -5.78 -15.22 -6.26
N VAL A 79 -6.80 -15.30 -7.12
CA VAL A 79 -7.13 -16.49 -7.90
C VAL A 79 -7.04 -16.15 -9.38
N SER A 80 -6.40 -17.00 -10.17
CA SER A 80 -6.29 -16.87 -11.62
C SER A 80 -6.54 -18.21 -12.33
N GLY A 81 -6.94 -18.16 -13.60
CA GLY A 81 -7.21 -19.34 -14.43
C GLY A 81 -8.63 -19.92 -14.30
N ALA A 82 -9.40 -19.53 -13.28
CA ALA A 82 -10.78 -19.96 -13.05
C ALA A 82 -11.81 -19.47 -14.11
N THR A 83 -11.34 -18.86 -15.20
CA THR A 83 -12.13 -18.21 -16.26
C THR A 83 -13.37 -19.00 -16.67
N ASN A 84 -14.52 -18.32 -16.73
CA ASN A 84 -15.82 -18.86 -17.15
C ASN A 84 -16.36 -20.06 -16.33
N ARG A 85 -15.81 -20.33 -15.15
CA ARG A 85 -16.28 -21.38 -14.23
C ARG A 85 -16.78 -20.78 -12.93
N GLN A 86 -17.45 -21.57 -12.08
CA GLN A 86 -17.79 -21.09 -10.75
C GLN A 86 -16.51 -20.98 -9.92
N ALA A 87 -16.34 -19.88 -9.19
CA ALA A 87 -15.22 -19.72 -8.27
C ALA A 87 -15.47 -18.67 -7.19
N GLU A 88 -14.81 -18.84 -6.04
CA GLU A 88 -14.81 -17.92 -4.91
C GLU A 88 -13.53 -18.12 -4.09
N ALA A 89 -13.07 -17.09 -3.39
CA ALA A 89 -12.01 -17.20 -2.40
C ALA A 89 -12.38 -16.46 -1.12
N GLY A 90 -11.83 -16.93 0.00
CA GLY A 90 -11.97 -16.32 1.32
C GLY A 90 -10.62 -16.18 2.00
N VAL A 91 -10.45 -15.10 2.76
CA VAL A 91 -9.30 -14.87 3.63
C VAL A 91 -9.79 -14.36 4.99
N TRP A 92 -9.11 -14.72 6.07
CA TRP A 92 -9.46 -14.36 7.44
C TRP A 92 -8.24 -13.89 8.20
N SER A 93 -8.43 -12.86 9.03
CA SER A 93 -7.47 -12.50 10.09
C SER A 93 -8.21 -12.21 11.41
N PRO A 94 -7.50 -12.21 12.56
CA PRO A 94 -8.07 -11.81 13.85
C PRO A 94 -8.62 -10.37 13.87
N HIS A 95 -8.18 -9.51 12.94
CA HIS A 95 -8.54 -8.10 12.91
C HIS A 95 -9.77 -7.78 12.04
N ASN A 96 -10.11 -8.64 11.07
CA ASN A 96 -11.11 -8.35 10.05
C ASN A 96 -12.20 -9.43 9.91
N GLY A 97 -12.05 -10.57 10.58
CA GLY A 97 -12.89 -11.74 10.31
C GLY A 97 -12.70 -12.27 8.89
N TRP A 98 -13.68 -13.03 8.39
CA TRP A 98 -13.67 -13.55 7.02
C TRP A 98 -14.03 -12.46 6.02
N GLN A 99 -13.22 -12.33 4.97
CA GLN A 99 -13.43 -11.47 3.82
C GLN A 99 -13.44 -12.35 2.56
N TRP A 100 -14.52 -12.24 1.78
CA TRP A 100 -14.76 -13.08 0.61
C TRP A 100 -14.69 -12.27 -0.68
N SER A 101 -14.22 -12.89 -1.77
CA SER A 101 -14.52 -12.39 -3.10
C SER A 101 -16.02 -12.55 -3.40
N PRO A 102 -16.56 -11.91 -4.45
CA PRO A 102 -17.85 -12.33 -4.99
C PRO A 102 -17.86 -13.83 -5.31
N SER A 103 -18.99 -14.51 -5.08
CA SER A 103 -19.25 -15.87 -5.54
C SER A 103 -19.54 -15.82 -7.04
N TYR A 104 -18.56 -16.11 -7.89
CA TYR A 104 -18.75 -16.05 -9.33
C TYR A 104 -19.46 -17.31 -9.84
N GLY A 105 -20.52 -17.13 -10.63
CA GLY A 105 -21.06 -18.21 -11.47
C GLY A 105 -20.21 -18.45 -12.73
N LYS A 106 -19.55 -17.39 -13.22
CA LYS A 106 -18.55 -17.39 -14.30
C LYS A 106 -17.44 -16.41 -13.91
N ALA A 107 -16.33 -16.91 -13.39
CA ALA A 107 -15.25 -16.06 -12.90
C ALA A 107 -14.50 -15.35 -14.03
N PRO A 108 -13.97 -14.14 -13.78
CA PRO A 108 -13.01 -13.50 -14.68
C PRO A 108 -11.69 -14.29 -14.74
N GLY A 109 -10.78 -13.91 -15.65
CA GLY A 109 -9.46 -14.56 -15.77
C GLY A 109 -8.60 -14.46 -14.51
N GLN A 110 -8.83 -13.42 -13.70
CA GLN A 110 -8.24 -13.23 -12.37
C GLN A 110 -9.21 -12.46 -11.48
N PHE A 111 -9.30 -12.82 -10.20
CA PHE A 111 -9.96 -12.06 -9.15
C PHE A 111 -9.18 -12.16 -7.83
N TRP A 112 -9.64 -11.46 -6.80
CA TRP A 112 -9.06 -11.48 -5.46
C TRP A 112 -10.13 -11.24 -4.39
N THR A 113 -9.77 -11.56 -3.14
CA THR A 113 -10.54 -11.16 -1.95
C THR A 113 -10.26 -9.69 -1.61
N PRO A 114 -11.12 -9.05 -0.80
CA PRO A 114 -10.70 -7.90 -0.02
C PRO A 114 -9.48 -8.24 0.83
N MET A 115 -8.73 -7.21 1.19
CA MET A 115 -7.60 -7.30 2.11
C MET A 115 -8.06 -7.56 3.55
N VAL A 116 -7.23 -8.29 4.29
CA VAL A 116 -7.26 -8.37 5.75
C VAL A 116 -5.93 -7.89 6.34
N TYR A 117 -5.99 -7.12 7.41
CA TYR A 117 -4.82 -6.69 8.18
C TYR A 117 -4.29 -7.88 8.98
N ALA A 118 -3.01 -8.20 8.78
CA ALA A 118 -2.27 -9.24 9.48
C ALA A 118 -0.75 -8.99 9.28
N PRO A 119 -0.18 -8.01 10.00
CA PRO A 119 1.25 -7.69 9.92
C PRO A 119 2.10 -8.66 10.75
N GLY A 120 3.40 -8.73 10.44
CA GLY A 120 4.38 -9.49 11.21
C GLY A 120 4.05 -10.99 11.25
N SER A 121 4.02 -11.58 12.44
CA SER A 121 3.68 -12.99 12.68
C SER A 121 2.17 -13.26 12.84
N THR A 122 1.31 -12.31 12.43
CA THR A 122 -0.14 -12.50 12.53
C THR A 122 -0.61 -13.53 11.52
N CYS A 123 -0.97 -14.73 11.99
CA CYS A 123 -1.48 -15.78 11.11
C CYS A 123 -2.79 -15.37 10.41
N ILE A 124 -2.94 -15.82 9.17
CA ILE A 124 -4.21 -15.77 8.43
C ILE A 124 -4.75 -17.19 8.20
N ASN A 125 -6.05 -17.29 7.97
CA ASN A 125 -6.66 -18.48 7.36
C ASN A 125 -7.19 -18.11 5.98
N PHE A 126 -7.19 -19.05 5.03
CA PHE A 126 -7.67 -18.78 3.67
C PHE A 126 -8.19 -20.06 3.00
N GLN A 127 -9.06 -19.89 2.00
CA GLN A 127 -9.51 -20.98 1.15
C GLN A 127 -9.93 -20.49 -0.25
N ALA A 128 -9.98 -21.39 -1.21
CA ALA A 128 -10.55 -21.15 -2.53
C ALA A 128 -11.45 -22.32 -2.96
N ARG A 129 -12.54 -21.98 -3.66
CA ARG A 129 -13.51 -22.91 -4.24
C ARG A 129 -13.60 -22.64 -5.73
N PHE A 130 -13.61 -23.69 -6.55
CA PHE A 130 -13.73 -23.55 -8.01
C PHE A 130 -14.25 -24.83 -8.68
N SER A 131 -14.97 -24.74 -9.79
CA SER A 131 -15.44 -25.92 -10.53
C SER A 131 -14.27 -26.74 -11.11
N LYS A 132 -14.37 -28.07 -11.03
CA LYS A 132 -13.44 -29.00 -11.68
C LYS A 132 -13.62 -28.99 -13.21
N ILE A 133 -12.60 -29.35 -13.97
CA ILE A 133 -12.74 -29.63 -15.41
C ILE A 133 -13.39 -31.00 -15.60
N GLY A 134 -14.34 -31.10 -16.54
CA GLY A 134 -14.89 -32.36 -17.04
C GLY A 134 -15.73 -33.18 -16.05
N VAL A 135 -15.93 -32.71 -14.82
CA VAL A 135 -16.62 -33.43 -13.74
C VAL A 135 -17.55 -32.47 -13.01
N TRP A 136 -18.77 -32.93 -12.71
CA TRP A 136 -19.68 -32.22 -11.82
C TRP A 136 -19.11 -32.15 -10.40
N GLY A 137 -18.73 -30.95 -9.96
CA GLY A 137 -18.31 -30.71 -8.58
C GLY A 137 -17.38 -29.51 -8.41
N MET A 138 -17.33 -28.99 -7.18
CA MET A 138 -16.33 -28.03 -6.73
C MET A 138 -15.06 -28.75 -6.29
N HIS A 139 -13.90 -28.16 -6.57
CA HIS A 139 -12.72 -28.30 -5.74
C HIS A 139 -12.82 -27.27 -4.61
N ASP A 140 -12.56 -27.68 -3.38
CA ASP A 140 -12.36 -26.80 -2.22
C ASP A 140 -10.95 -27.09 -1.71
N THR A 141 -10.14 -26.04 -1.51
CA THR A 141 -8.79 -26.22 -0.95
C THR A 141 -8.79 -26.69 0.51
N GLY A 142 -9.95 -26.60 1.17
CA GLY A 142 -10.04 -26.59 2.62
C GLY A 142 -9.56 -25.24 3.19
N VAL A 143 -9.81 -25.04 4.49
CA VAL A 143 -9.24 -23.90 5.22
C VAL A 143 -7.76 -24.19 5.50
N LEU A 144 -6.90 -23.41 4.85
CA LEU A 144 -5.45 -23.43 5.04
C LEU A 144 -5.05 -22.30 5.97
N ARG A 145 -4.05 -22.52 6.83
CA ARG A 145 -3.48 -21.52 7.74
C ARG A 145 -2.07 -21.16 7.30
N LEU A 146 -1.74 -19.88 7.34
CA LEU A 146 -0.40 -19.36 7.07
C LEU A 146 0.04 -18.46 8.22
N CYS A 147 1.27 -18.69 8.69
CA CYS A 147 2.03 -17.92 9.67
C CYS A 147 3.48 -17.89 9.17
#